data_AF-A0A7C2Y6U7-F1
#
_entry.id   AF-A0A7C2Y6U7-F1
#
_cell.length_a   1.000
_cell.length_b   1.000
_cell.length_c   1.000
_cell.angle_alpha   90.00
_cell.angle_beta   90.00
_cell.angle_gamma   90.00
#
_symmetry.space_group_name_H-M   'P 1'
#
loop_
_entity.id
_entity.type
_entity.pdbx_description
1 polymer ?
#
loop_
_entity_poly.entity_id
_entity_poly.type
_entity_poly.pdbx_seq_one_letter_code
_entity_poly.pdbx_strand_id
1 'polypeptide(L)'
;MNEASAQYRGATYYVDSVAGNDGNAGLSPASATKTLQAGVRKLNPAGGDTLVLKGTFNETLNLSFINTRSDPNRETVIKCAVEANGRPLPAIVDGGIPGAASSFPYDCQGKDPGFVAGKGNYLDRGISILSCTYVTVDGLEVRGIAGLGILGWRSSCLTLKNLKLEWITDSKFITIIFLIR
;
A
#
# COMPACT_ATOMS: atom_id res chain seq x y z
N MET A 1 37.04 -7.13 2.57
CA MET A 1 35.65 -6.86 2.17
C MET A 1 35.00 -6.13 3.32
N ASN A 2 34.76 -4.82 3.18
CA ASN A 2 33.85 -4.06 4.03
C ASN A 2 33.69 -2.67 3.40
N GLU A 3 32.67 -2.53 2.56
CA GLU A 3 32.05 -1.23 2.35
C GLU A 3 30.58 -1.42 2.70
N ALA A 4 30.20 -0.99 3.89
CA ALA A 4 28.81 -0.66 4.15
C ALA A 4 28.48 0.48 3.20
N SER A 5 27.84 0.16 2.06
CA SER A 5 27.37 1.17 1.13
C SER A 5 26.46 2.13 1.91
N ALA A 6 26.76 3.44 1.83
CA ALA A 6 25.92 4.44 2.44
C ALA A 6 24.53 4.35 1.80
N GLN A 7 23.54 3.88 2.58
CA GLN A 7 22.15 3.79 2.14
C GLN A 7 21.71 5.17 1.65
N TYR A 8 21.20 5.25 0.42
CA TYR A 8 20.68 6.50 -0.13
C TYR A 8 19.53 6.96 0.77
N ARG A 9 19.57 8.21 1.23
CA ARG A 9 18.50 8.82 2.01
C ARG A 9 17.67 9.71 1.08
N GLY A 10 16.57 9.17 0.58
CA GLY A 10 15.57 9.94 -0.16
C GLY A 10 14.72 10.81 0.75
N ALA A 11 13.74 11.48 0.15
CA ALA A 11 12.78 12.31 0.87
C ALA A 11 11.81 11.45 1.69
N THR A 12 11.26 12.04 2.77
CA THR A 12 10.16 11.44 3.53
C THR A 12 8.89 12.23 3.28
N TYR A 13 7.84 11.52 2.87
CA TYR A 13 6.52 12.07 2.62
C TYR A 13 5.52 11.55 3.64
N TYR A 14 4.53 12.36 3.99
CA TYR A 14 3.52 12.08 5.01
C TYR A 14 2.13 12.14 4.40
N VAL A 15 1.29 11.16 4.77
CA VAL A 15 -0.13 11.10 4.42
C VAL A 15 -0.96 10.95 5.70
N ASP A 16 -1.94 11.82 5.89
CA ASP A 16 -2.88 11.79 7.01
C ASP A 16 -4.30 11.84 6.46
N SER A 17 -5.07 10.76 6.64
CA SER A 17 -6.40 10.66 6.04
C SER A 17 -7.42 11.65 6.63
N VAL A 18 -7.16 12.15 7.84
CA VAL A 18 -8.04 13.06 8.57
C VAL A 18 -7.62 14.51 8.29
N ALA A 19 -6.39 14.86 8.67
CA ALA A 19 -5.89 16.24 8.67
C ALA A 19 -5.18 16.66 7.38
N GLY A 20 -4.85 15.70 6.50
CA GLY A 20 -4.11 15.97 5.27
C GLY A 20 -4.90 16.72 4.20
N ASN A 21 -4.18 17.27 3.23
CA ASN A 21 -4.70 17.92 2.03
C ASN A 21 -3.80 17.62 0.84
N ASP A 22 -4.36 17.13 -0.27
CA ASP A 22 -3.60 16.72 -1.46
C ASP A 22 -2.89 17.87 -2.19
N GLY A 23 -3.26 19.13 -1.90
CA GLY A 23 -2.50 20.30 -2.34
C GLY A 23 -1.16 20.50 -1.61
N ASN A 24 -0.94 19.81 -0.49
CA ASN A 24 0.27 19.96 0.30
C ASN A 24 1.50 19.29 -0.34
N ALA A 25 2.69 19.70 0.10
CA ALA A 25 3.95 19.11 -0.34
C ALA A 25 4.19 17.69 0.20
N GLY A 26 3.60 17.35 1.35
CA GLY A 26 3.81 16.06 2.01
C GLY A 26 5.10 15.98 2.83
N LEU A 27 5.91 17.02 2.96
CA LEU A 27 7.27 16.94 3.51
C LEU A 27 7.35 16.98 5.05
N SER A 28 6.22 17.12 5.73
CA SER A 28 6.09 17.09 7.18
C SER A 28 4.71 16.60 7.59
N PRO A 29 4.51 16.13 8.85
CA PRO A 29 3.18 15.76 9.33
C PRO A 29 2.15 16.88 9.20
N ALA A 30 2.55 18.14 9.42
CA ALA A 30 1.67 19.31 9.30
C ALA A 30 1.34 19.68 7.83
N SER A 31 2.15 19.21 6.87
CA SER A 31 1.93 19.39 5.44
C SER A 31 1.62 18.07 4.74
N ALA A 32 1.02 17.11 5.46
CA ALA A 32 0.70 15.79 4.92
C ALA A 32 -0.33 15.89 3.77
N THR A 33 -0.21 15.00 2.79
CA THR A 33 -1.28 14.78 1.79
C THR A 33 -2.45 14.03 2.42
N LYS A 34 -3.62 14.04 1.78
CA LYS A 34 -4.82 13.38 2.32
C LYS A 34 -4.97 11.95 1.82
N THR A 35 -4.74 11.73 0.54
CA THR A 35 -4.94 10.44 -0.14
C THR A 35 -3.62 9.68 -0.28
N LEU A 36 -3.71 8.35 -0.29
CA LEU A 36 -2.57 7.47 -0.54
C LEU A 36 -1.95 7.78 -1.90
N GLN A 37 -2.78 7.94 -2.94
CA GLN A 37 -2.25 8.17 -4.28
C GLN A 37 -1.59 9.54 -4.45
N ALA A 38 -2.04 10.58 -3.74
CA ALA A 38 -1.33 11.86 -3.72
C ALA A 38 0.07 11.71 -3.10
N GLY A 39 0.20 10.93 -2.04
CA GLY A 39 1.49 10.62 -1.41
C GLY A 39 2.41 9.79 -2.31
N VAL A 40 1.89 8.72 -2.93
CA VAL A 40 2.65 7.88 -3.87
C VAL A 40 3.21 8.69 -5.03
N ARG A 41 2.42 9.63 -5.59
CA ARG A 41 2.88 10.50 -6.69
C ARG A 41 4.06 11.40 -6.31
N LYS A 42 4.35 11.59 -5.02
CA LYS A 42 5.52 12.34 -4.56
C LYS A 42 6.79 11.49 -4.53
N LEU A 43 6.67 10.16 -4.47
CA LEU A 43 7.80 9.25 -4.41
C LEU A 43 8.62 9.30 -5.70
N ASN A 44 9.93 9.26 -5.55
CA ASN A 44 10.88 9.14 -6.63
C ASN A 44 10.73 7.75 -7.30
N PRO A 45 10.41 7.69 -8.61
CA PRO A 45 10.33 6.41 -9.32
C PRO A 45 11.65 5.63 -9.35
N ALA A 46 12.79 6.30 -9.15
CA ALA A 46 14.09 5.63 -9.03
C ALA A 46 14.30 4.93 -7.66
N GLY A 47 13.39 5.10 -6.71
CA GLY A 47 13.47 4.55 -5.37
C GLY A 47 14.20 5.42 -4.35
N GLY A 48 14.18 4.99 -3.09
CA GLY A 48 14.95 5.57 -1.99
C GLY A 48 14.16 6.47 -1.04
N ASP A 49 12.91 6.77 -1.37
CA ASP A 49 12.04 7.63 -0.56
C ASP A 49 11.25 6.83 0.48
N THR A 50 10.72 7.54 1.48
CA THR A 50 9.83 6.96 2.49
C THR A 50 8.45 7.60 2.43
N LEU A 51 7.39 6.80 2.50
CA LEU A 51 6.01 7.25 2.70
C LEU A 51 5.54 6.84 4.10
N VAL A 52 5.09 7.82 4.89
CA VAL A 52 4.61 7.64 6.27
C VAL A 52 3.10 7.87 6.29
N LEU A 53 2.35 6.87 6.75
CA LEU A 53 0.90 6.84 6.72
C LEU A 53 0.30 6.98 8.13
N LYS A 54 -0.78 7.74 8.24
CA LYS A 54 -1.56 7.89 9.47
C LYS A 54 -3.06 7.95 9.17
N GLY A 55 -3.85 7.17 9.90
CA GLY A 55 -5.31 7.15 9.78
C GLY A 55 -5.85 5.96 9.01
N THR A 56 -7.13 6.02 8.67
CA THR A 56 -7.84 5.01 7.87
C THR A 56 -8.07 5.52 6.46
N PHE A 57 -7.67 4.74 5.47
CA PHE A 57 -7.75 5.06 4.05
C PHE A 57 -8.73 4.10 3.38
N ASN A 58 -9.83 4.63 2.85
CA ASN A 58 -10.82 3.85 2.10
C ASN A 58 -10.46 3.83 0.60
N GLU A 59 -9.22 3.46 0.31
CA GLU A 59 -8.65 3.40 -1.03
C GLU A 59 -7.48 2.39 -1.06
N THR A 60 -7.11 1.93 -2.24
CA THR A 60 -5.96 1.03 -2.41
C THR A 60 -4.65 1.78 -2.43
N LEU A 61 -3.64 1.26 -1.72
CA LEU A 61 -2.25 1.69 -1.90
C LEU A 61 -1.70 1.10 -3.21
N ASN A 62 -1.56 1.92 -4.25
CA ASN A 62 -1.04 1.49 -5.55
C ASN A 62 0.40 1.97 -5.77
N LEU A 63 1.36 1.05 -5.72
CA LEU A 63 2.75 1.28 -6.10
C LEU A 63 2.98 0.70 -7.49
N SER A 64 3.49 1.52 -8.40
CA SER A 64 3.81 1.12 -9.77
C SER A 64 5.15 1.69 -10.22
N PHE A 65 5.98 0.86 -10.86
CA PHE A 65 7.23 1.28 -11.50
C PHE A 65 8.25 1.97 -10.57
N ILE A 66 8.37 1.48 -9.34
CA ILE A 66 9.34 1.98 -8.35
C ILE A 66 10.64 1.17 -8.41
N ASN A 67 11.76 1.87 -8.50
CA ASN A 67 13.12 1.32 -8.55
C ASN A 67 13.26 0.18 -9.58
N THR A 68 12.75 0.41 -10.80
CA THR A 68 12.82 -0.56 -11.91
C THR A 68 14.26 -0.86 -12.36
N ARG A 69 15.22 -0.02 -11.99
CA ARG A 69 16.66 -0.27 -12.17
C ARG A 69 17.25 -1.28 -11.18
N SER A 70 16.48 -1.68 -10.17
CA SER A 70 16.87 -2.66 -9.16
C SER A 70 18.15 -2.25 -8.40
N ASP A 71 18.24 -0.98 -7.98
CA ASP A 71 19.34 -0.48 -7.15
C ASP A 71 19.08 -0.82 -5.66
N PRO A 72 19.86 -1.72 -5.04
CA PRO A 72 19.66 -2.12 -3.64
C PRO A 72 19.83 -0.97 -2.64
N ASN A 73 20.53 0.11 -3.01
CA ASN A 73 20.76 1.23 -2.10
C ASN A 73 19.58 2.21 -2.07
N ARG A 74 18.59 2.05 -2.96
CA ARG A 74 17.43 2.93 -3.13
C ARG A 74 16.13 2.22 -2.78
N GLU A 75 16.10 1.60 -1.61
CA GLU A 75 14.88 1.00 -1.09
C GLU A 75 13.82 2.07 -0.82
N THR A 76 12.61 1.87 -1.35
CA THR A 76 11.45 2.68 -1.00
C THR A 76 10.71 2.04 0.16
N VAL A 77 10.41 2.82 1.21
CA VAL A 77 9.77 2.32 2.43
C VAL A 77 8.39 2.93 2.60
N ILE A 78 7.36 2.11 2.75
CA ILE A 78 6.03 2.54 3.15
C ILE A 78 5.78 2.05 4.58
N LYS A 79 5.45 2.96 5.50
CA LYS A 79 5.26 2.62 6.90
C LYS A 79 4.19 3.43 7.60
N CYS A 80 3.71 2.94 8.74
CA CYS A 80 2.90 3.75 9.63
C CYS A 80 3.72 4.87 10.30
N ALA A 81 3.04 5.96 10.67
CA ALA A 81 3.58 6.97 11.56
C ALA A 81 3.83 6.37 12.95
N VAL A 82 4.72 6.99 13.72
CA VAL A 82 5.00 6.61 15.10
C VAL A 82 4.79 7.81 16.01
N GLU A 83 4.28 7.55 17.22
CA GLU A 83 4.26 8.52 18.31
C GLU A 83 5.68 8.81 18.81
N ALA A 84 5.83 9.86 19.62
CA ALA A 84 7.12 10.24 20.22
C ALA A 84 7.73 9.14 21.11
N ASN A 85 6.90 8.25 21.66
CA ASN A 85 7.31 7.09 22.45
C ASN A 85 7.71 5.86 21.59
N GLY A 86 7.68 5.98 20.26
CA GLY A 86 7.99 4.90 19.31
C GLY A 86 6.83 3.95 19.02
N ARG A 87 5.64 4.17 19.61
CA ARG A 87 4.46 3.35 19.35
C ARG A 87 3.93 3.61 17.93
N PRO A 88 3.64 2.57 17.13
CA PRO A 88 3.02 2.76 15.82
C PRO A 88 1.62 3.35 15.97
N LEU A 89 1.33 4.37 15.17
CA LEU A 89 0.00 4.93 14.99
C LEU A 89 -0.78 4.07 13.99
N PRO A 90 -2.11 3.93 14.14
CA PRO A 90 -2.91 3.19 13.18
C PRO A 90 -2.79 3.76 11.77
N ALA A 91 -2.43 2.88 10.82
CA ALA A 91 -2.45 3.13 9.39
C ALA A 91 -3.19 1.97 8.73
N ILE A 92 -4.50 2.17 8.52
CA ILE A 92 -5.40 1.15 7.98
C ILE A 92 -5.62 1.46 6.51
N VAL A 93 -5.20 0.54 5.64
CA VAL A 93 -5.49 0.57 4.21
C VAL A 93 -6.67 -0.36 3.95
N ASP A 94 -7.83 0.23 3.72
CA ASP A 94 -9.08 -0.49 3.49
C ASP A 94 -9.47 -0.42 2.01
N GLY A 95 -9.38 -1.55 1.33
CA GLY A 95 -9.62 -1.67 -0.11
C GLY A 95 -11.07 -1.46 -0.57
N GLY A 96 -12.05 -1.13 0.30
CA GLY A 96 -13.41 -0.73 -0.11
C GLY A 96 -14.32 -0.24 1.04
N ILE A 97 -15.41 0.55 0.86
CA ILE A 97 -16.13 1.09 -0.32
C ILE A 97 -16.72 2.50 0.04
N PRO A 98 -17.17 3.30 -0.95
CA PRO A 98 -18.62 3.51 -1.05
C PRO A 98 -19.20 3.24 -2.45
N GLY A 99 -20.15 2.30 -2.52
CA GLY A 99 -20.98 2.00 -3.70
C GLY A 99 -20.55 0.78 -4.56
N ALA A 100 -21.14 -0.38 -4.24
CA ALA A 100 -21.16 -1.63 -5.00
C ALA A 100 -19.85 -2.42 -5.11
N ALA A 101 -19.94 -3.67 -5.56
CA ALA A 101 -18.87 -4.64 -5.71
C ALA A 101 -18.87 -5.12 -7.16
N SER A 102 -17.71 -5.24 -7.81
CA SER A 102 -17.58 -6.15 -8.94
C SER A 102 -16.12 -6.55 -9.15
N SER A 103 -15.87 -7.86 -9.26
CA SER A 103 -14.89 -8.51 -10.16
C SER A 103 -14.39 -9.87 -9.67
N PHE A 104 -14.80 -10.36 -8.50
CA PHE A 104 -14.80 -11.80 -8.24
C PHE A 104 -16.20 -12.38 -8.43
N PRO A 105 -16.39 -13.39 -9.31
CA PRO A 105 -17.71 -13.96 -9.63
C PRO A 105 -18.27 -14.86 -8.52
N TYR A 106 -17.72 -14.80 -7.31
CA TYR A 106 -18.17 -15.63 -6.20
C TYR A 106 -18.24 -14.82 -4.91
N ASP A 107 -19.35 -14.95 -4.19
CA ASP A 107 -19.41 -14.64 -2.77
C ASP A 107 -18.52 -15.62 -1.97
N CYS A 108 -18.41 -15.41 -0.65
CA CYS A 108 -17.65 -16.29 0.25
C CYS A 108 -18.13 -17.76 0.27
N GLN A 109 -19.22 -18.09 -0.45
CA GLN A 109 -19.83 -19.41 -0.54
C GLN A 109 -19.68 -20.03 -1.93
N GLY A 110 -19.00 -19.39 -2.87
CA GLY A 110 -18.85 -19.91 -4.24
C GLY A 110 -20.09 -19.71 -5.12
N LYS A 111 -21.01 -18.81 -4.74
CA LYS A 111 -22.22 -18.52 -5.52
C LYS A 111 -22.08 -17.20 -6.27
N ASP A 112 -22.75 -17.12 -7.42
CA ASP A 112 -22.78 -15.90 -8.23
C ASP A 112 -23.21 -14.70 -7.37
N PRO A 113 -22.42 -13.62 -7.30
CA PRO A 113 -22.79 -12.42 -6.60
C PRO A 113 -24.00 -11.84 -7.33
N GLY A 114 -25.13 -11.71 -6.65
CA GLY A 114 -26.33 -11.02 -7.16
C GLY A 114 -26.14 -9.52 -7.38
N PHE A 115 -24.92 -9.07 -7.69
CA PHE A 115 -24.53 -7.69 -7.93
C PHE A 115 -24.32 -7.48 -9.43
N VAL A 116 -25.19 -6.67 -10.04
CA VAL A 116 -25.16 -6.32 -11.47
C VAL A 116 -23.87 -5.56 -11.80
N ALA A 117 -23.26 -5.86 -12.95
CA ALA A 117 -22.01 -5.25 -13.42
C ALA A 117 -22.10 -3.71 -13.51
N GLY A 118 -21.60 -3.01 -12.49
CA GLY A 118 -21.41 -1.56 -12.51
C GLY A 118 -20.12 -1.16 -13.23
N LYS A 119 -20.15 -0.06 -13.98
CA LYS A 119 -19.02 0.55 -14.72
C LYS A 119 -18.00 1.26 -13.79
N GLY A 120 -17.61 0.64 -12.68
CA GLY A 120 -16.67 1.19 -11.70
C GLY A 120 -15.35 0.43 -11.68
N ASN A 121 -14.23 1.14 -11.60
CA ASN A 121 -12.91 0.54 -11.41
C ASN A 121 -12.76 0.14 -9.93
N TYR A 122 -13.09 -1.11 -9.59
CA TYR A 122 -12.81 -1.68 -8.28
C TYR A 122 -11.33 -1.97 -8.14
N LEU A 123 -10.80 -1.75 -6.95
CA LEU A 123 -9.59 -2.41 -6.52
C LEU A 123 -9.98 -3.29 -5.34
N ASP A 124 -10.26 -4.54 -5.65
CA ASP A 124 -10.32 -5.75 -4.81
C ASP A 124 -9.14 -5.95 -3.83
N ARG A 125 -8.30 -4.92 -3.62
CA ARG A 125 -6.95 -4.99 -3.06
C ARG A 125 -6.72 -3.89 -2.04
N GLY A 126 -6.17 -4.26 -0.89
CA GLY A 126 -5.63 -3.27 0.04
C GLY A 126 -4.36 -2.64 -0.53
N ILE A 127 -3.39 -3.45 -0.96
CA ILE A 127 -2.11 -2.99 -1.53
C ILE A 127 -1.84 -3.65 -2.89
N SER A 128 -1.45 -2.85 -3.88
CA SER A 128 -0.95 -3.30 -5.18
C SER A 128 0.50 -2.84 -5.37
N ILE A 129 1.39 -3.78 -5.66
CA ILE A 129 2.81 -3.55 -5.92
C ILE A 129 3.14 -4.11 -7.30
N LEU A 130 3.26 -3.23 -8.29
CA LEU A 130 3.30 -3.58 -9.71
C LEU A 130 4.60 -3.08 -10.36
N SER A 131 5.41 -4.00 -10.87
CA SER A 131 6.70 -3.66 -11.49
C SER A 131 7.62 -2.84 -10.57
N CYS A 132 7.70 -3.24 -9.29
CA CYS A 132 8.52 -2.57 -8.28
C CYS A 132 9.67 -3.47 -7.81
N THR A 133 10.82 -2.87 -7.49
CA THR A 133 11.94 -3.60 -6.86
C THR A 133 12.38 -2.88 -5.58
N TYR A 134 12.88 -3.60 -4.57
CA TYR A 134 13.35 -3.02 -3.30
C TYR A 134 12.32 -2.09 -2.65
N VAL A 135 11.15 -2.66 -2.35
CA VAL A 135 10.09 -1.97 -1.62
C VAL A 135 9.83 -2.67 -0.31
N THR A 136 9.88 -1.92 0.78
CA THR A 136 9.45 -2.35 2.11
C THR A 136 8.07 -1.79 2.44
N VAL A 137 7.17 -2.64 2.93
CA VAL A 137 5.91 -2.24 3.58
C VAL A 137 5.96 -2.70 5.04
N ASP A 138 5.81 -1.76 5.97
CA ASP A 138 6.04 -1.99 7.40
C ASP A 138 4.92 -1.42 8.28
N GLY A 139 4.35 -2.25 9.15
CA GLY A 139 3.50 -1.78 10.24
C GLY A 139 2.11 -1.29 9.81
N LEU A 140 1.61 -1.75 8.66
CA LEU A 140 0.27 -1.39 8.18
C LEU A 140 -0.77 -2.43 8.57
N GLU A 141 -1.99 -1.95 8.86
CA GLU A 141 -3.18 -2.81 8.86
C GLU A 141 -3.79 -2.75 7.46
N VAL A 142 -4.00 -3.91 6.83
CA VAL A 142 -4.57 -4.01 5.50
C VAL A 142 -5.88 -4.76 5.60
N ARG A 143 -6.95 -4.12 5.15
CA ARG A 143 -8.27 -4.70 5.04
C ARG A 143 -8.58 -4.99 3.59
N GLY A 144 -8.83 -6.26 3.30
CA GLY A 144 -9.20 -6.74 1.97
C GLY A 144 -10.64 -7.21 1.93
N ILE A 145 -11.27 -7.10 0.75
CA ILE A 145 -12.57 -7.69 0.45
C ILE A 145 -12.36 -8.71 -0.68
N ALA A 146 -12.91 -9.92 -0.54
CA ALA A 146 -12.91 -10.96 -1.58
C ALA A 146 -11.54 -11.51 -2.02
N GLY A 147 -10.55 -11.58 -1.11
CA GLY A 147 -9.44 -12.53 -1.24
C GLY A 147 -8.10 -12.00 -1.76
N LEU A 148 -7.94 -10.71 -2.07
CA LEU A 148 -6.64 -10.12 -2.41
C LEU A 148 -6.28 -8.98 -1.43
N GLY A 149 -5.40 -9.25 -0.47
CA GLY A 149 -4.97 -8.26 0.52
C GLY A 149 -3.82 -7.44 -0.04
N ILE A 150 -2.81 -8.15 -0.53
CA ILE A 150 -1.61 -7.59 -1.15
C ILE A 150 -1.33 -8.35 -2.45
N LEU A 151 -1.22 -7.63 -3.56
CA LEU A 151 -0.81 -8.17 -4.84
C LEU A 151 0.61 -7.72 -5.19
N GLY A 152 1.50 -8.67 -5.46
CA GLY A 152 2.79 -8.42 -6.09
C GLY A 152 2.82 -8.95 -7.52
N TRP A 153 2.99 -8.08 -8.51
CA TRP A 153 3.12 -8.49 -9.92
C TRP A 153 4.39 -7.91 -10.54
N ARG A 154 5.19 -8.77 -11.20
CA ARG A 154 6.46 -8.39 -11.86
C ARG A 154 7.38 -7.60 -10.93
N SER A 155 7.38 -7.96 -9.65
CA SER A 155 8.08 -7.23 -8.61
C SER A 155 9.06 -8.15 -7.89
N SER A 156 10.18 -7.61 -7.44
CA SER A 156 11.29 -8.35 -6.83
C SER A 156 11.78 -7.66 -5.57
N CYS A 157 12.45 -8.39 -4.67
CA CYS A 157 13.02 -7.80 -3.43
C CYS A 157 11.98 -7.01 -2.61
N LEU A 158 10.78 -7.58 -2.45
CA LEU A 158 9.72 -7.02 -1.63
C LEU A 158 9.86 -7.49 -0.19
N THR A 159 9.82 -6.57 0.76
CA THR A 159 9.82 -6.87 2.19
C THR A 159 8.49 -6.46 2.78
N LEU A 160 7.72 -7.41 3.29
CA LEU A 160 6.44 -7.18 3.96
C LEU A 160 6.62 -7.57 5.43
N LYS A 161 6.54 -6.62 6.37
CA LYS A 161 6.79 -6.89 7.78
C LYS A 161 5.84 -6.13 8.70
N ASN A 162 5.60 -6.67 9.89
CA ASN A 162 4.71 -6.11 10.90
C ASN A 162 3.30 -5.77 10.35
N LEU A 163 2.81 -6.54 9.38
CA LEU A 163 1.51 -6.30 8.77
C LEU A 163 0.43 -7.03 9.56
N LYS A 164 -0.70 -6.34 9.78
CA LYS A 164 -1.93 -6.98 10.21
C LYS A 164 -2.86 -7.09 9.01
N LEU A 165 -3.24 -8.30 8.63
CA LEU A 165 -4.20 -8.54 7.54
C LEU A 165 -5.55 -8.90 8.15
N GLU A 166 -6.59 -8.13 7.84
CA GLU A 166 -7.95 -8.34 8.32
C GLU A 166 -8.91 -8.43 7.12
N TRP A 167 -9.93 -9.28 7.21
CA TRP A 167 -10.86 -9.54 6.11
C TRP A 167 -12.28 -9.25 6.57
N ILE A 168 -12.99 -8.45 5.78
CA ILE A 168 -14.33 -7.95 6.14
C ILE A 168 -15.43 -9.01 5.83
N THR A 169 -15.07 -10.09 5.12
CA THR A 169 -15.94 -11.24 4.85
C THR A 169 -15.20 -12.55 5.09
N ASP A 170 -15.93 -13.66 5.33
CA ASP A 170 -15.41 -15.03 5.48
C ASP A 170 -14.68 -15.52 4.20
N SER A 171 -13.51 -14.96 3.91
CA SER A 171 -12.65 -15.42 2.83
C SER A 171 -11.89 -16.66 3.31
N LYS A 172 -12.19 -17.82 2.71
CA LYS A 172 -11.51 -19.09 3.02
C LYS A 172 -10.07 -19.19 2.48
N PHE A 173 -9.55 -18.13 1.86
CA PHE A 173 -8.22 -18.11 1.26
C PHE A 173 -7.49 -16.81 1.61
N ILE A 174 -6.34 -16.95 2.27
CA ILE A 174 -5.31 -15.91 2.32
C ILE A 174 -4.49 -16.08 1.06
N THR A 175 -4.68 -15.20 0.09
CA THR A 175 -3.88 -15.25 -1.14
C THR A 175 -2.94 -14.05 -1.19
N ILE A 176 -1.67 -14.30 -0.85
CA ILE A 176 -0.58 -13.40 -1.23
C ILE A 176 -0.06 -13.96 -2.57
N ILE A 177 -0.45 -13.31 -3.67
CA ILE A 177 0.00 -13.71 -5.00
C ILE A 177 1.28 -12.96 -5.33
N PHE A 178 2.38 -13.72 -5.45
CA PHE A 178 3.60 -13.25 -6.13
C PHE A 178 3.65 -13.90 -7.51
N LEU A 179 3.30 -13.13 -8.54
CA LEU A 179 3.51 -13.52 -9.93
C LEU A 179 4.91 -13.06 -10.35
N ILE A 180 5.89 -13.94 -10.11
CA ILE A 180 7.26 -13.80 -10.59
C ILE A 180 7.30 -14.42 -12.00
N ARG A 181 7.71 -13.63 -13.00
CA ARG A 181 8.08 -14.12 -14.32
C ARG A 181 9.55 -13.81 -14.55
#